data_AF-A0A1M7RA82-F1
#
_entry.id   AF-A0A1M7RA82-F1
#
_cell.length_a   1.000
_cell.length_b   1.000
_cell.length_c   1.000
_cell.angle_alpha   90.00
_cell.angle_beta   90.00
_cell.angle_gamma   90.00
#
_symmetry.space_group_name_H-M   'P 1'
#
loop_
_entity.id
_entity.type
_entity.pdbx_description
1 polymer ?
#
loop_
_entity_poly.entity_id
_entity_poly.type
_entity_poly.pdbx_seq_one_letter_code
_entity_poly.pdbx_strand_id
1 'polypeptide(L)'
;MTDPLRARAVQQVRRKRGLQVHALWFVLVTLILIVVWLIWLRTIFFWPLTGLLPWAVGLAFHAWAVYNPSELDDARVEREMSRLHHRRPTPD
;
A
#
# COMPACT_ATOMS: atom_id res chain seq x y z
N MET A 1 19.16 -21.73 5.78
CA MET A 1 18.20 -21.27 6.80
C MET A 1 17.86 -19.82 6.51
N THR A 2 16.76 -19.55 5.82
CA THR A 2 16.28 -18.17 5.64
C THR A 2 15.61 -17.73 6.93
N ASP A 3 16.28 -16.83 7.64
CA ASP A 3 15.85 -16.29 8.92
C ASP A 3 14.45 -15.64 8.80
N PRO A 4 13.44 -16.02 9.59
CA PRO A 4 12.09 -15.45 9.55
C PRO A 4 12.08 -13.92 9.71
N LEU A 5 13.09 -13.34 10.38
CA LEU A 5 13.30 -11.90 10.46
C LEU A 5 13.57 -11.27 9.08
N ARG A 6 14.34 -11.96 8.23
CA ARG A 6 14.66 -11.51 6.88
C ARG A 6 13.44 -11.52 5.96
N ALA A 7 12.55 -12.50 6.12
CA ALA A 7 11.30 -12.60 5.36
C ALA A 7 10.32 -11.47 5.72
N ARG A 8 10.18 -11.13 7.02
CA ARG A 8 9.35 -10.00 7.48
C ARG A 8 9.90 -8.66 6.98
N ALA A 9 11.22 -8.45 7.05
CA ALA A 9 11.86 -7.24 6.54
C ALA A 9 11.63 -7.04 5.02
N VAL A 10 11.74 -8.11 4.23
CA VAL A 10 11.49 -8.05 2.77
C VAL A 10 10.03 -7.73 2.45
N GLN A 11 9.07 -8.27 3.22
CA GLN A 11 7.65 -7.95 3.04
C GLN A 11 7.34 -6.49 3.32
N GLN A 12 7.88 -5.91 4.40
CA GLN A 12 7.68 -4.49 4.71
C GLN A 12 8.27 -3.59 3.62
N VAL A 13 9.46 -3.92 3.10
CA VAL A 13 10.08 -3.16 1.99
C VAL A 13 9.24 -3.25 0.71
N ARG A 14 8.69 -4.43 0.40
CA ARG A 14 7.82 -4.61 -0.78
C ARG A 14 6.49 -3.85 -0.67
N ARG A 15 5.85 -3.84 0.51
CA ARG A 15 4.62 -3.06 0.74
C ARG A 15 4.84 -1.56 0.51
N LYS A 16 5.95 -1.01 1.01
CA LYS A 16 6.32 0.39 0.80
C LYS A 16 6.56 0.73 -0.68
N ARG A 17 7.17 -0.16 -1.46
CA ARG A 17 7.39 0.04 -2.90
C ARG A 17 6.09 0.09 -3.70
N GLY A 18 5.11 -0.74 -3.36
CA GLY A 18 3.79 -0.72 -4.00
C GLY A 18 3.11 0.65 -3.87
N LEU A 19 3.12 1.22 -2.65
CA LEU A 19 2.61 2.55 -2.38
C LEU A 19 3.37 3.65 -3.15
N GLN A 20 4.70 3.58 -3.20
CA GLN A 20 5.53 4.55 -3.91
C GLN A 20 5.21 4.60 -5.41
N VAL A 21 5.08 3.44 -6.05
CA VAL A 21 4.74 3.37 -7.49
C VAL A 21 3.34 3.95 -7.73
N HIS A 22 2.37 3.62 -6.89
CA HIS A 22 1.01 4.13 -7.05
C HIS A 22 0.93 5.65 -6.82
N ALA A 23 1.63 6.17 -5.82
CA ALA A 23 1.74 7.60 -5.55
C ALA A 23 2.44 8.34 -6.71
N LEU A 24 3.51 7.78 -7.27
CA LEU A 24 4.22 8.35 -8.41
C LEU A 24 3.29 8.50 -9.62
N TRP A 25 2.55 7.44 -9.95
CA TRP A 25 1.58 7.47 -11.03
C TRP A 25 0.45 8.45 -10.77
N PHE A 26 -0.06 8.52 -9.54
CA PHE A 26 -1.08 9.49 -9.17
C PHE A 26 -0.61 10.94 -9.44
N VAL A 27 0.61 11.29 -9.03
CA VAL A 27 1.18 12.63 -9.28
C VAL A 27 1.36 12.90 -10.78
N LEU A 28 1.93 11.95 -11.52
CA LEU A 28 2.12 12.07 -12.97
C LEU A 28 0.81 12.29 -13.71
N VAL A 29 -0.20 11.46 -13.45
CA VAL A 29 -1.51 11.52 -14.10
C VAL A 29 -2.22 12.83 -13.73
N THR A 30 -2.15 13.24 -12.46
CA THR A 30 -2.70 14.53 -11.98
C THR A 30 -2.12 15.71 -12.76
N LEU A 31 -0.80 15.78 -12.88
CA LEU A 31 -0.12 16.86 -13.61
C LEU A 31 -0.53 16.88 -15.09
N ILE A 32 -0.60 15.72 -15.74
CA ILE A 32 -1.02 15.62 -17.14
C ILE A 32 -2.47 16.12 -17.31
N LEU A 33 -3.40 15.69 -16.44
CA LEU A 33 -4.79 16.13 -16.46
C LEU A 33 -4.92 17.65 -16.29
N ILE A 34 -4.15 18.24 -15.37
CA ILE A 34 -4.13 19.69 -15.13
C ILE A 34 -3.59 20.44 -16.35
N VAL A 35 -2.47 19.97 -16.93
CA VAL A 35 -1.85 20.58 -18.12
C VAL A 35 -2.80 20.51 -19.32
N VAL A 36 -3.45 19.37 -19.56
CA VAL A 36 -4.43 19.21 -20.64
C VAL A 36 -5.61 20.16 -20.43
N TRP A 37 -6.14 20.26 -19.22
CA TRP A 37 -7.23 21.19 -18.92
C TRP A 37 -6.81 22.65 -19.14
N LEU A 38 -5.62 23.05 -18.68
CA LEU A 38 -5.10 24.42 -18.81
C LEU A 38 -4.93 24.86 -20.27
N ILE A 39 -4.47 23.94 -21.14
CA ILE A 39 -4.19 24.25 -22.54
C ILE A 39 -5.46 24.22 -23.40
N TRP A 40 -6.34 23.23 -23.19
CA TRP A 40 -7.38 22.90 -24.16
C TRP A 40 -8.80 23.20 -23.71
N LEU A 41 -9.09 23.19 -22.41
CA LEU A 41 -10.46 23.18 -21.88
C LEU A 41 -10.70 24.25 -20.79
N ARG A 42 -9.92 25.33 -20.80
CA ARG A 42 -9.98 26.39 -19.77
C ARG A 42 -11.35 27.08 -19.63
N THR A 43 -12.24 26.92 -20.62
CA THR A 43 -13.62 27.43 -20.64
C THR A 43 -14.66 26.46 -20.05
N ILE A 44 -14.27 25.23 -19.73
CA ILE A 44 -15.14 24.16 -19.24
C ILE A 44 -14.84 23.91 -17.76
N PHE A 45 -15.87 23.51 -16.99
CA PHE A 45 -15.76 23.06 -15.61
C PHE A 45 -14.51 22.18 -15.38
N PHE A 46 -13.87 22.35 -14.23
CA PHE A 46 -12.62 21.67 -13.85
C PHE A 46 -12.85 20.16 -13.60
N TRP A 47 -13.11 19.43 -14.68
CA TRP A 47 -13.36 18.00 -14.69
C TRP A 47 -12.19 17.13 -14.19
N PRO A 48 -10.91 17.55 -14.18
CA PRO A 48 -9.86 16.76 -13.53
C PRO A 48 -10.20 16.40 -12.08
N LEU A 49 -10.91 17.28 -11.37
CA LEU A 49 -11.27 17.07 -9.96
C LEU A 49 -12.14 15.83 -9.75
N THR A 50 -13.07 15.54 -10.66
CA THR A 50 -14.01 14.41 -10.50
C THR A 50 -13.32 13.07 -10.67
N GLY A 51 -12.29 12.99 -11.51
CA GLY A 51 -11.44 11.79 -11.64
C GLY A 51 -10.43 11.66 -10.50
N LEU A 52 -9.88 12.78 -10.03
CA LEU A 52 -8.84 12.79 -9.00
C LEU A 52 -9.37 12.50 -7.60
N LEU A 53 -10.60 12.91 -7.28
CA LEU A 53 -11.21 12.73 -5.96
C LEU A 53 -11.28 11.25 -5.52
N PRO A 54 -11.88 10.32 -6.30
CA PRO A 54 -11.93 8.91 -5.92
C PRO A 54 -10.54 8.28 -5.84
N TRP A 55 -9.63 8.66 -6.73
CA TRP A 55 -8.26 8.16 -6.74
C TRP A 55 -7.44 8.63 -5.54
N ALA A 56 -7.59 9.90 -5.13
CA ALA A 56 -6.94 10.44 -3.94
C ALA A 56 -7.39 9.70 -2.67
N VAL A 57 -8.68 9.39 -2.58
CA VAL A 57 -9.23 8.57 -1.48
C VAL A 57 -8.63 7.16 -1.50
N GLY A 58 -8.57 6.51 -2.66
CA GLY A 58 -7.93 5.20 -2.79
C GLY A 58 -6.46 5.19 -2.37
N LEU A 59 -5.70 6.22 -2.75
CA LEU A 59 -4.30 6.39 -2.35
C LEU A 59 -4.16 6.61 -0.83
N ALA A 60 -5.03 7.41 -0.23
CA ALA A 60 -5.04 7.65 1.21
C ALA A 60 -5.33 6.34 1.99
N PHE A 61 -6.30 5.54 1.55
CA PHE A 61 -6.57 4.22 2.14
C PHE A 61 -5.39 3.26 1.98
N HIS A 62 -4.73 3.24 0.81
CA HIS A 62 -3.57 2.40 0.59
C HIS A 62 -2.38 2.83 1.47
N ALA A 63 -2.16 4.13 1.61
CA ALA A 63 -1.15 4.68 2.51
C ALA A 63 -1.46 4.30 3.97
N TRP A 64 -2.71 4.44 4.40
CA TRP A 64 -3.15 4.03 5.73
C TRP A 64 -2.94 2.54 5.98
N ALA A 65 -3.24 1.66 5.02
CA ALA A 65 -2.98 0.22 5.13
C ALA A 65 -1.49 -0.15 5.23
N VAL A 66 -0.59 0.67 4.65
CA VAL A 66 0.86 0.44 4.69
C VAL A 66 1.49 1.00 5.96
N TYR A 67 1.06 2.18 6.42
CA TYR A 67 1.62 2.86 7.59
C TYR A 67 0.94 2.49 8.90
N ASN A 68 -0.27 1.95 8.85
CA ASN A 68 -1.01 1.46 10.00
C ASN A 68 -1.25 -0.06 9.85
N PRO A 69 -0.18 -0.89 9.78
CA PRO A 69 -0.35 -2.32 9.89
C PRO A 69 -1.01 -2.56 11.24
N SER A 70 -2.25 -3.03 11.23
CA SER A 70 -2.98 -3.29 12.46
C SER A 70 -2.13 -4.20 13.34
N GLU A 71 -1.91 -3.84 14.61
CA GLU A 71 -1.19 -4.66 15.60
C GLU A 71 -1.76 -6.10 15.69
N LEU A 72 -3.01 -6.27 15.22
CA LEU A 72 -3.70 -7.54 15.04
C LEU A 72 -2.98 -8.51 14.08
N ASP A 73 -2.32 -8.03 13.02
CA ASP A 73 -1.65 -8.89 12.04
C ASP A 73 -0.39 -9.52 12.66
N ASP A 74 0.40 -8.73 13.40
CA ASP A 74 1.59 -9.22 14.10
C ASP A 74 1.21 -10.14 15.28
N ALA A 75 0.20 -9.77 16.08
CA ALA A 75 -0.29 -10.60 17.18
C ALA A 75 -0.89 -11.93 16.68
N ARG A 76 -1.52 -11.94 15.51
CA ARG A 76 -2.06 -13.14 14.88
C ARG A 76 -0.96 -14.02 14.31
N VAL A 77 0.04 -13.45 13.64
CA VAL A 77 1.22 -14.19 13.16
C VAL A 77 1.96 -14.84 14.34
N GLU A 78 2.12 -14.13 15.46
CA GLU A 78 2.77 -14.66 16.65
C GLU A 78 1.98 -15.80 17.30
N ARG A 79 0.64 -15.67 17.37
CA ARG A 79 -0.26 -16.75 17.81
C ARG A 79 -0.17 -17.98 16.90
N GLU A 80 -0.18 -17.78 15.59
CA GLU A 80 -0.09 -18.87 14.60
C GLU A 80 1.27 -19.57 14.71
N MET A 81 2.36 -18.81 14.88
CA MET A 81 3.73 -19.32 15.09
C MET A 81 3.83 -20.15 16.38
N SER A 82 3.31 -19.64 17.49
CA SER A 82 3.25 -20.35 18.77
C SER A 82 2.50 -21.67 18.64
N ARG A 83 1.39 -21.67 17.87
CA ARG A 83 0.57 -22.87 17.63
C ARG A 83 1.30 -23.93 16.82
N LEU A 84 2.11 -23.53 15.84
CA LEU A 84 2.92 -24.45 15.02
C LEU A 84 4.13 -25.00 15.79
N HIS A 85 4.74 -24.19 16.65
CA HIS A 85 5.86 -24.62 17.49
C HIS A 85 5.43 -25.67 18.52
N HIS A 86 4.25 -25.47 19.12
CA HIS A 86 3.67 -26.42 20.08
C HIS A 86 3.14 -27.71 19.42
N ARG A 87 2.94 -27.70 18.09
CA ARG A 87 2.47 -28.84 17.30
C ARG A 87 3.57 -29.67 16.64
N ARG A 88 4.86 -29.45 16.95
CA ARG A 88 5.91 -30.42 16.63
C ARG A 88 6.10 -31.36 17.82
N PRO A 89 5.54 -32.58 17.82
CA PRO A 89 6.05 -33.63 18.69
C PRO A 89 7.45 -33.96 18.21
N THR A 90 8.39 -33.99 19.14
CA THR A 90 9.69 -34.65 18.98
C THR A 90 9.45 -36.05 18.41
N PRO A 91 10.06 -36.40 17.25
CA PRO A 91 10.01 -37.76 16.77
C PRO A 91 10.99 -38.60 17.60
N ASP A 92 10.45 -39.47 18.44
CA ASP A 92 11.11 -40.67 18.95
C ASP A 92 10.50 -41.90 18.25
#